data_AF-A0A023X1Q6-F1
#
_entry.id   AF-A0A023X1Q6-F1
#
_cell.length_a   1.000
_cell.length_b   1.000
_cell.length_c   1.000
_cell.angle_alpha   90.00
_cell.angle_beta   90.00
_cell.angle_gamma   90.00
#
_symmetry.space_group_name_H-M   'P 1'
#
loop_
_entity.id
_entity.type
_entity.pdbx_description
1 polymer ?
#
loop_
_entity_poly.entity_id
_entity_poly.type
_entity_poly.pdbx_seq_one_letter_code
_entity_poly.pdbx_strand_id
1 'polypeptide(L)'
;MLGAGSGRDGAGERGSDKRSYWVIARKDEPRDEVMVLARGPASVMPVFSFSEEADLFLWLGGFGELWRVEEVEGRNLVNLLLDGYADVDEVALDPIPEVQARPVMSLVAVSRARFIEALIGRSFDTPLPDSPV
;
A
#
# COMPACT_ATOMS: atom_id res chain seq x y z
N MET A 1 11.50 -11.54 53.47
CA MET A 1 11.90 -12.96 53.51
C MET A 1 10.86 -13.77 52.76
N LEU A 2 11.29 -14.41 51.67
CA LEU A 2 10.65 -15.47 50.86
C LEU A 2 9.41 -15.10 50.02
N GLY A 3 9.56 -15.31 48.70
CA GLY A 3 8.52 -15.08 47.69
C GLY A 3 7.87 -16.36 47.16
N ALA A 4 7.17 -16.21 46.04
CA ALA A 4 6.89 -17.27 45.07
C ALA A 4 6.54 -16.59 43.74
N GLY A 5 7.29 -16.95 42.69
CA GLY A 5 6.97 -16.54 41.33
C GLY A 5 5.70 -17.25 40.83
N SER A 6 5.05 -16.62 39.86
CA SER A 6 4.19 -17.33 38.91
C SER A 6 4.38 -16.66 37.57
N GLY A 7 5.24 -17.27 36.76
CA GLY A 7 5.24 -17.05 35.33
C GLY A 7 3.88 -17.46 34.79
N ARG A 8 3.31 -16.59 33.96
CA ARG A 8 2.41 -17.02 32.90
C ARG A 8 2.97 -16.44 31.61
N ASP A 9 3.61 -17.35 30.89
CA ASP A 9 3.90 -17.25 29.49
C ASP A 9 2.61 -16.92 28.75
N GLY A 10 2.55 -15.71 28.20
CA GLY A 10 1.64 -15.34 27.14
C GLY A 10 2.50 -15.11 25.91
N ALA A 11 2.88 -16.20 25.24
CA ALA A 11 3.36 -16.14 23.88
C ALA A 11 2.28 -15.47 23.04
N GLY A 12 2.44 -14.17 22.77
CA GLY A 12 1.73 -13.52 21.68
C GLY A 12 2.30 -14.12 20.40
N GLU A 13 1.64 -15.18 19.92
CA GLU A 13 1.87 -15.75 18.61
C GLU A 13 1.92 -14.61 17.60
N ARG A 14 3.08 -14.47 16.95
CA ARG A 14 3.32 -13.57 15.82
C ARG A 14 2.36 -13.98 14.70
N GLY A 15 1.15 -13.43 14.70
CA GLY A 15 0.39 -13.29 13.48
C GLY A 15 1.23 -12.41 12.56
N SER A 16 1.54 -12.88 11.35
CA SER A 16 2.15 -12.02 10.33
C SER A 16 1.32 -10.74 10.28
N ASP A 17 1.90 -9.61 10.66
CA ASP A 17 1.21 -8.34 10.56
C ASP A 17 0.86 -8.17 9.08
N LYS A 18 -0.42 -8.35 8.73
CA LYS A 18 -0.85 -8.23 7.34
C LYS A 18 -0.67 -6.78 6.98
N ARG A 19 0.41 -6.47 6.26
CA ARG A 19 0.72 -5.10 5.90
C ARG A 19 -0.41 -4.56 5.02
N SER A 20 -1.16 -3.61 5.55
CA SER A 20 -2.14 -2.82 4.82
C SER A 20 -1.45 -1.72 4.02
N TYR A 21 -2.10 -1.35 2.93
CA TYR A 21 -1.77 -0.21 2.10
C TYR A 21 -3.03 0.62 1.88
N TRP A 22 -2.87 1.86 1.48
CA TRP A 22 -3.97 2.75 1.17
C TRP A 22 -3.90 3.14 -0.30
N VAL A 23 -5.06 3.11 -0.95
CA VAL A 23 -5.25 3.53 -2.34
C VAL A 23 -6.32 4.62 -2.38
N ILE A 24 -6.40 5.31 -3.51
CA ILE A 24 -7.42 6.34 -3.72
C ILE A 24 -8.52 5.76 -4.60
N ALA A 25 -9.71 5.55 -4.04
CA ALA A 25 -10.86 4.96 -4.74
C ALA A 25 -11.93 6.02 -5.06
N ARG A 26 -12.69 5.82 -6.13
CA ARG A 26 -13.80 6.71 -6.51
C ARG A 26 -14.96 6.55 -5.52
N LYS A 27 -15.56 7.66 -5.06
CA LYS A 27 -16.53 7.64 -3.93
C LYS A 27 -17.83 6.89 -4.22
N ASP A 28 -18.39 7.07 -5.41
CA ASP A 28 -19.76 6.67 -5.75
C ASP A 28 -19.83 5.47 -6.70
N GLU A 29 -18.69 4.83 -6.92
CA GLU A 29 -18.54 3.73 -7.88
C GLU A 29 -18.13 2.46 -7.14
N PRO A 30 -18.20 1.29 -7.79
CA PRO A 30 -17.72 0.06 -7.17
C PRO A 30 -16.32 0.28 -6.60
N ARG A 31 -16.01 -0.39 -5.47
CA ARG A 31 -14.72 -0.30 -4.76
C ARG A 31 -13.49 -0.50 -5.66
N ASP A 32 -13.68 -1.01 -6.87
CA ASP A 32 -12.64 -1.40 -7.79
C ASP A 32 -12.08 -0.22 -8.59
N GLU A 33 -12.74 0.94 -8.68
CA GLU A 33 -12.19 2.09 -9.40
C GLU A 33 -11.21 2.89 -8.52
N VAL A 34 -9.94 2.48 -8.59
CA VAL A 34 -8.75 3.15 -8.06
C VAL A 34 -8.18 4.19 -9.04
N MET A 35 -7.70 5.29 -8.47
CA MET A 35 -7.07 6.42 -9.17
C MET A 35 -5.82 5.98 -9.93
N VAL A 36 -5.71 6.44 -11.17
CA VAL A 36 -4.50 6.34 -12.00
C VAL A 36 -4.20 7.72 -12.58
N LEU A 37 -2.95 8.15 -12.45
CA LEU A 37 -2.47 9.45 -12.89
C LEU A 37 -1.67 9.30 -14.19
N ALA A 38 -1.79 10.27 -15.09
CA ALA A 38 -0.96 10.33 -16.29
C ALA A 38 0.37 11.05 -15.99
N ARG A 39 1.49 10.39 -16.30
CA ARG A 39 2.86 10.91 -16.20
C ARG A 39 3.55 10.82 -17.56
N GLY A 40 3.33 11.82 -18.40
CA GLY A 40 3.80 11.78 -19.78
C GLY A 40 3.15 10.61 -20.53
N PRO A 41 3.92 9.67 -21.13
CA PRO A 41 3.37 8.49 -21.78
C PRO A 41 2.98 7.38 -20.79
N ALA A 42 3.39 7.48 -19.53
CA ALA A 42 3.18 6.45 -18.53
C ALA A 42 1.92 6.71 -17.69
N SER A 43 1.33 5.63 -17.21
CA SER A 43 0.25 5.61 -16.23
C SER A 43 0.81 5.19 -14.86
N VAL A 44 0.40 5.91 -13.81
CA VAL A 44 0.97 5.74 -12.46
C VAL A 44 -0.13 5.60 -11.43
N MET A 45 -0.09 4.52 -10.65
CA MET A 45 -0.98 4.35 -9.49
C MET A 45 -0.31 4.87 -8.22
N PRO A 46 -0.93 5.82 -7.49
CA PRO A 46 -0.47 6.21 -6.17
C PRO A 46 -0.86 5.14 -5.13
N VAL A 47 0.11 4.69 -4.35
CA VAL A 47 -0.07 3.76 -3.24
C VAL A 47 0.58 4.33 -2.00
N PHE A 48 -0.10 4.21 -0.86
CA PHE A 48 0.33 4.79 0.40
C PHE A 48 0.55 3.72 1.47
N SER A 49 1.57 3.95 2.29
CA SER A 49 1.95 3.14 3.44
C SER A 49 1.15 3.51 4.68
N PHE A 50 0.53 4.70 4.70
CA PHE A 50 -0.27 5.21 5.81
C PHE A 50 -1.50 5.98 5.28
N SER A 51 -2.62 5.91 6.02
CA SER A 51 -3.84 6.66 5.69
C SER A 51 -3.64 8.16 5.62
N GLU A 52 -2.82 8.70 6.53
CA GLU A 52 -2.59 10.12 6.71
C GLU A 52 -1.90 10.74 5.49
N GLU A 53 -1.02 9.98 4.83
CA GLU A 53 -0.36 10.39 3.60
C GLU A 53 -1.34 10.40 2.42
N ALA A 54 -2.25 9.41 2.37
CA ALA A 54 -3.30 9.34 1.36
C ALA A 54 -4.33 10.48 1.52
N ASP A 55 -4.71 10.79 2.76
CA ASP A 55 -5.61 11.90 3.07
C ASP A 55 -4.96 13.25 2.73
N LEU A 56 -3.68 13.41 3.07
CA LEU A 56 -2.90 14.61 2.72
C LEU A 56 -2.80 14.76 1.20
N PHE A 57 -2.61 13.65 0.48
CA PHE A 57 -2.59 13.64 -0.98
C PHE A 57 -3.91 14.15 -1.58
N LEU A 58 -5.06 13.66 -1.10
CA LEU A 58 -6.38 14.11 -1.55
C LEU A 58 -6.62 15.58 -1.26
N TRP A 59 -6.25 16.03 -0.05
CA TRP A 59 -6.48 17.40 0.39
C TRP A 59 -5.64 18.41 -0.41
N LEU A 60 -4.33 18.19 -0.50
CA LEU A 60 -3.43 19.07 -1.25
C LEU A 60 -3.66 19.01 -2.77
N GLY A 61 -4.05 17.84 -3.30
CA GLY A 61 -4.36 17.65 -4.71
C GLY A 61 -5.74 18.18 -5.13
N GLY A 62 -6.61 18.54 -4.18
CA GLY A 62 -7.97 18.99 -4.46
C GLY A 62 -8.89 17.88 -5.02
N PHE A 63 -8.57 16.62 -4.74
CA PHE A 63 -9.31 15.45 -5.25
C PHE A 63 -10.44 14.98 -4.32
N GLY A 64 -10.49 15.53 -3.11
CA GLY A 64 -11.36 15.07 -2.03
C GLY A 64 -12.86 15.14 -2.29
N GLU A 65 -13.34 15.80 -3.35
CA GLU A 65 -14.76 15.79 -3.73
C GLU A 65 -15.19 14.47 -4.37
N LEU A 66 -14.37 13.92 -5.28
CA LEU A 66 -14.69 12.74 -6.11
C LEU A 66 -14.05 11.44 -5.61
N TRP A 67 -12.99 11.57 -4.80
CA TRP A 67 -12.14 10.46 -4.40
C TRP A 67 -12.11 10.31 -2.88
N ARG A 68 -11.86 9.08 -2.41
CA ARG A 68 -11.70 8.73 -1.00
C ARG A 68 -10.49 7.82 -0.80
N VAL A 69 -9.99 7.81 0.43
CA VAL A 69 -8.98 6.84 0.86
C VAL A 69 -9.65 5.49 1.13
N GLU A 70 -9.04 4.41 0.64
CA GLU A 70 -9.49 3.04 0.89
C GLU A 70 -8.31 2.16 1.32
N GLU A 71 -8.49 1.43 2.42
CA GLU A 71 -7.51 0.44 2.90
C GLU A 71 -7.61 -0.86 2.10
N VAL A 72 -6.45 -1.41 1.73
CA VAL A 72 -6.31 -2.64 0.95
C VAL A 72 -5.21 -3.51 1.56
N GLU A 73 -5.54 -4.77 1.86
CA GLU A 73 -4.53 -5.76 2.25
C GLU A 73 -3.48 -5.92 1.15
N GLY A 74 -2.19 -6.07 1.49
CA GLY A 74 -1.12 -6.23 0.49
C GLY A 74 -1.38 -7.32 -0.56
N ARG A 75 -2.02 -8.44 -0.19
CA ARG A 75 -2.42 -9.49 -1.14
C ARG A 75 -3.49 -9.01 -2.13
N ASN A 76 -4.47 -8.26 -1.65
CA ASN A 76 -5.53 -7.71 -2.51
C ASN A 76 -4.95 -6.63 -3.44
N LEU A 77 -3.97 -5.85 -2.96
CA LEU A 77 -3.24 -4.90 -3.79
C LEU A 77 -2.46 -5.59 -4.92
N VAL A 78 -1.84 -6.74 -4.65
CA VAL A 78 -1.20 -7.56 -5.71
C VAL A 78 -2.23 -7.99 -6.76
N ASN A 79 -3.38 -8.52 -6.35
CA ASN A 79 -4.42 -8.93 -7.29
C ASN A 79 -4.94 -7.75 -8.12
N LEU A 80 -5.13 -6.59 -7.48
CA LEU A 80 -5.56 -5.37 -8.13
C LEU A 80 -4.58 -4.95 -9.24
N LEU A 81 -3.27 -5.02 -8.98
CA LEU A 81 -2.22 -4.69 -9.96
C LEU A 81 -1.99 -5.77 -11.03
N LEU A 82 -2.31 -7.04 -10.75
CA LEU A 82 -2.19 -8.13 -11.73
C LEU A 82 -3.35 -8.18 -12.71
N ASP A 83 -4.56 -7.91 -12.24
CA ASP A 83 -5.79 -8.09 -13.02
C ASP A 83 -6.41 -6.73 -13.40
N GLY A 84 -6.97 -6.01 -12.43
CA GLY A 84 -7.75 -4.79 -12.69
C GLY A 84 -6.92 -3.62 -13.23
N TYR A 85 -5.62 -3.62 -12.98
CA TYR A 85 -4.68 -2.56 -13.33
C TYR A 85 -3.43 -3.08 -14.04
N ALA A 86 -3.61 -4.12 -14.86
CA ALA A 86 -2.56 -4.73 -15.67
C ALA A 86 -1.96 -3.79 -16.75
N ASP A 87 -2.61 -2.66 -17.02
CA ASP A 87 -2.15 -1.63 -17.95
C ASP A 87 -1.39 -0.48 -17.25
N VAL A 88 -1.31 -0.48 -15.91
CA VAL A 88 -0.56 0.55 -15.17
C VAL A 88 0.94 0.33 -15.31
N ASP A 89 1.68 1.35 -15.76
CA ASP A 89 3.12 1.23 -15.99
C ASP A 89 3.93 1.25 -14.68
N GLU A 90 3.58 2.17 -13.78
CA GLU A 90 4.35 2.45 -12.57
C GLU A 90 3.47 2.58 -11.31
N VAL A 91 4.08 2.34 -10.16
CA VAL A 91 3.51 2.61 -8.84
C VAL A 91 4.35 3.67 -8.15
N ALA A 92 3.70 4.74 -7.69
CA ALA A 92 4.32 5.75 -6.84
C ALA A 92 4.00 5.44 -5.37
N LEU A 93 5.03 5.23 -4.56
CA LEU A 93 4.87 4.96 -3.13
C LEU A 93 4.97 6.28 -2.33
N ASP A 94 4.00 6.50 -1.46
CA ASP A 94 3.87 7.67 -0.58
C ASP A 94 4.06 9.01 -1.33
N PRO A 95 3.37 9.20 -2.48
CA PRO A 95 3.55 10.39 -3.28
C PRO A 95 3.06 11.65 -2.54
N ILE A 96 3.91 12.66 -2.44
CA ILE A 96 3.50 13.99 -2.00
C ILE A 96 2.98 14.75 -3.22
N PRO A 97 1.76 15.32 -3.19
CA PRO A 97 1.28 16.13 -4.29
C PRO A 97 2.06 17.46 -4.36
N GLU A 98 2.57 17.80 -5.54
CA GLU A 98 3.19 19.10 -5.77
C GLU A 98 2.10 20.19 -5.79
N VAL A 99 2.20 21.16 -4.88
CA VAL A 99 1.29 22.30 -4.83
C VAL A 99 1.58 23.22 -6.02
N GLN A 100 0.61 23.34 -6.93
CA GLN A 100 0.58 24.16 -8.18
C GLN A 100 0.80 23.40 -9.49
N ALA A 101 -0.30 22.83 -10.01
CA ALA A 101 -0.71 22.85 -11.43
C ALA A 101 0.35 22.53 -12.52
N ARG A 102 1.30 21.60 -12.29
CA ARG A 102 2.01 20.89 -13.37
C ARG A 102 2.24 19.41 -13.01
N PRO A 103 2.25 18.49 -14.00
CA PRO A 103 1.93 17.09 -13.77
C PRO A 103 3.16 16.29 -13.30
N VAL A 104 3.06 15.69 -12.12
CA VAL A 104 3.64 14.38 -11.80
C VAL A 104 5.18 14.26 -11.93
N MET A 105 5.95 15.32 -11.65
CA MET A 105 7.39 15.32 -11.93
C MET A 105 8.27 14.78 -10.79
N SER A 106 7.86 14.84 -9.52
CA SER A 106 8.66 14.31 -8.40
C SER A 106 8.12 13.01 -7.79
N LEU A 107 7.27 12.25 -8.48
CA LEU A 107 6.90 10.92 -7.98
C LEU A 107 8.09 9.98 -8.15
N VAL A 108 8.66 9.54 -7.03
CA VAL A 108 9.55 8.37 -7.02
C VAL A 108 8.66 7.16 -7.30
N ALA A 109 8.58 6.82 -8.57
CA ALA A 109 7.80 5.69 -9.04
C ALA A 109 8.71 4.51 -9.37
N VAL A 110 8.22 3.31 -9.11
CA VAL A 110 8.85 2.05 -9.50
C VAL A 110 7.97 1.36 -10.52
N SER A 111 8.55 0.51 -11.37
CA SER A 111 7.72 -0.28 -12.29
C SER A 111 6.73 -1.15 -11.51
N ARG A 112 5.54 -1.34 -12.07
CA ARG A 112 4.49 -2.21 -11.49
C ARG A 112 5.04 -3.58 -11.11
N ALA A 113 5.79 -4.21 -12.02
CA ALA A 113 6.38 -5.53 -11.80
C ALA A 113 7.31 -5.56 -10.58
N ARG A 114 8.21 -4.59 -10.44
CA ARG A 114 9.13 -4.50 -9.31
C ARG A 114 8.40 -4.27 -7.99
N PHE A 115 7.32 -3.49 -8.02
CA PHE A 115 6.50 -3.26 -6.84
C PHE A 115 5.80 -4.54 -6.38
N ILE A 116 5.20 -5.30 -7.31
CA ILE A 116 4.58 -6.61 -7.03
C ILE A 116 5.60 -7.58 -6.44
N GLU A 117 6.77 -7.71 -7.06
CA GLU A 117 7.86 -8.56 -6.55
C GLU A 117 8.24 -8.20 -5.11
N ALA A 118 8.33 -6.90 -4.79
CA ALA A 118 8.64 -6.44 -3.44
C ALA A 118 7.49 -6.68 -2.44
N LEU A 119 6.22 -6.67 -2.86
CA LEU A 119 5.08 -7.02 -2.01
C LEU A 119 5.05 -8.51 -1.69
N ILE A 120 5.26 -9.33 -2.72
CA ILE A 120 5.34 -10.79 -2.63
C ILE A 120 6.51 -11.18 -1.72
N GLY A 121 7.73 -10.67 -1.99
CA GLY A 121 8.92 -10.96 -1.20
C GLY A 121 8.79 -10.60 0.28
N ARG A 122 8.04 -9.54 0.61
CA ARG A 122 7.72 -9.17 2.01
C ARG A 122 6.65 -10.06 2.66
N SER A 123 5.76 -10.65 1.86
CA SER A 123 4.67 -11.51 2.34
C SER A 123 5.14 -12.94 2.65
N PHE A 124 6.28 -13.36 2.08
CA PHE A 124 6.89 -14.68 2.31
C PHE A 124 8.01 -14.67 3.35
N ASP A 125 8.23 -13.57 4.08
CA ASP A 125 9.19 -13.49 5.19
C ASP A 125 8.68 -14.21 6.46
N THR A 126 7.91 -15.29 6.27
CA THR A 126 7.64 -16.26 7.32
C THR A 126 8.98 -16.93 7.63
N PRO A 127 9.44 -16.96 8.89
CA PRO A 127 10.66 -17.69 9.24
C PRO A 127 10.54 -19.12 8.73
N LEU A 128 11.51 -19.55 7.91
CA LEU A 128 11.66 -20.97 7.59
C LEU A 128 11.66 -21.74 8.91
N PRO A 129 10.82 -22.77 9.09
CA PRO A 129 10.89 -23.59 10.29
C PRO A 129 12.31 -24.15 10.40
N ASP A 130 12.96 -23.92 11.54
CA ASP A 130 14.29 -24.44 11.81
C ASP A 130 14.32 -25.94 11.47
N SER A 131 15.23 -26.31 10.58
CA SER A 131 15.44 -27.72 10.25
C SER A 131 15.85 -28.44 11.53
N PRO A 132 15.20 -29.56 11.89
CA PRO A 132 15.59 -30.31 13.08
C PRO A 132 17.01 -30.83 12.89
N VAL A 133 17.87 -30.53 13.87
CA VAL A 133 19.21 -31.09 14.06
C VAL A 133 19.14 -32.58 14.38
#